data_AF-A0A7X9WKY1-F1
#
_entry.id   AF-A0A7X9WKY1-F1
#
_cell.length_a   1.000
_cell.length_b   1.000
_cell.length_c   1.000
_cell.angle_alpha   90.00
_cell.angle_beta   90.00
_cell.angle_gamma   90.00
#
_symmetry.space_group_name_H-M   'P 1'
#
loop_
_entity.id
_entity.type
_entity.pdbx_description
1 polymer ?
#
loop_
_entity_poly.entity_id
_entity_poly.type
_entity_poly.pdbx_seq_one_letter_code
_entity_poly.pdbx_strand_id
1 'polypeptide(L)'
;MLTRFRTTATLMLALMPALAGCKSATESNSTAATTTATAGTPVASPCSGVWPAYWQDPAFDKVGMWQGQTVSNTPAAQKWDPSNPEYTNAPFRLADAYSQGTPDDASKQPWRDGKFDALFAAGTSQADKAKLSEAFGWAIMDYIQEGNVDSGNINTDWDLCNNKKRQWFNMPFQTYEVLSGREFVHGLTREAPVTFSVASQAAPLGTTVWAVGFYNGNAAPTLASVWKADGTATIPTDNLAFADGTVIGKLLFTTATPANIGFLENMPAWTANLSTGSAGGSNPTFCTPPKGATMPQQSKLCQRKLGKVTLMQFDIAVRDSRSPSGWVFGTFVADGQFKAGEKNPWRRISLLGLMWGNDTPPAGQLASTFPADPRKNGFADGVISWGVVDRLNASGGSSIAQRPGHLGCNSRLNGPADNVASSCTSCHQTASVPDANGFTPPLLSQFGSNLTPQCAAPNAPVSQQKGNVTFAQMDSIYFANGKCASPFQDKINGVCIFGPNIPNYESKRSEWISTDFSLQLSGALVSWNEWQGDLKADQDAKAQKGGLESMASPRVFRAEVPERGE
;
A
#
# COMPACT_ATOMS: atom_id res chain seq x y z
N MET A 1 8.94 79.73 7.30
CA MET A 1 9.22 78.68 8.30
C MET A 1 9.34 77.37 7.51
N LEU A 2 10.52 76.87 7.18
CA LEU A 2 11.47 76.13 8.04
C LEU A 2 10.78 74.92 8.73
N THR A 3 11.25 73.67 8.59
CA THR A 3 12.60 73.21 8.17
C THR A 3 12.58 71.90 7.35
N ARG A 4 13.53 71.76 6.41
CA ARG A 4 13.93 70.52 5.66
C ARG A 4 15.05 69.78 6.45
N PHE A 5 15.66 68.63 6.11
CA PHE A 5 15.97 67.87 4.87
C PHE A 5 15.96 66.34 5.17
N ARG A 6 16.01 65.33 4.28
CA ARG A 6 16.29 65.14 2.82
C ARG A 6 17.75 65.11 2.29
N THR A 7 18.32 63.89 2.26
CA THR A 7 19.06 63.21 1.15
C THR A 7 20.29 63.86 0.48
N THR A 8 21.33 63.03 0.28
CA THR A 8 22.27 63.15 -0.87
C THR A 8 22.81 61.77 -1.31
N ALA A 9 23.36 61.71 -2.53
CA ALA A 9 23.87 60.49 -3.16
C ALA A 9 25.14 60.76 -3.99
N THR A 10 25.88 59.69 -4.27
CA THR A 10 26.77 59.44 -5.44
C THR A 10 28.06 60.26 -5.71
N LEU A 11 29.15 59.50 -5.94
CA LEU A 11 30.13 59.58 -7.06
C LEU A 11 31.46 60.40 -6.98
N MET A 12 32.57 59.65 -7.21
CA MET A 12 33.74 59.90 -8.10
C MET A 12 35.03 60.70 -7.70
N LEU A 13 36.15 59.94 -7.77
CA LEU A 13 37.40 60.13 -8.57
C LEU A 13 38.53 61.13 -8.18
N ALA A 14 39.76 60.60 -7.99
CA ALA A 14 41.10 61.13 -8.35
C ALA A 14 42.22 60.26 -7.68
N LEU A 15 43.46 60.04 -8.17
CA LEU A 15 44.11 60.16 -9.50
C LEU A 15 45.34 59.20 -9.61
N MET A 16 45.96 59.10 -10.79
CA MET A 16 47.08 58.23 -11.28
C MET A 16 48.49 58.52 -10.68
N PRO A 17 49.62 57.80 -11.01
CA PRO A 17 49.94 56.89 -12.15
C PRO A 17 50.66 55.55 -11.73
N ALA A 18 51.40 54.73 -12.53
CA ALA A 18 51.92 54.82 -13.91
C ALA A 18 52.22 53.46 -14.62
N LEU A 19 52.22 53.51 -15.98
CA LEU A 19 53.05 52.84 -17.01
C LEU A 19 53.43 51.32 -17.03
N ALA A 20 53.07 50.72 -18.17
CA ALA A 20 53.84 49.82 -19.07
C ALA A 20 53.90 48.29 -18.84
N GLY A 21 53.71 47.54 -19.95
CA GLY A 21 54.03 46.10 -20.08
C GLY A 21 53.00 45.26 -20.83
N CYS A 22 53.17 45.07 -22.15
CA CYS A 22 52.32 44.17 -22.96
C CYS A 22 52.85 42.72 -22.99
N LYS A 23 51.94 41.74 -22.87
CA LYS A 23 51.95 40.35 -23.43
C LYS A 23 53.26 39.52 -23.26
N SER A 24 53.20 38.28 -22.76
CA SER A 24 52.66 37.15 -23.54
C SER A 24 52.55 35.83 -22.74
N ALA A 25 51.57 35.02 -23.15
CA ALA A 25 51.56 33.54 -23.26
C ALA A 25 51.83 32.59 -22.05
N THR A 26 50.81 31.73 -21.85
CA THR A 26 50.85 30.27 -21.56
C THR A 26 51.26 29.69 -20.20
N GLU A 27 50.27 28.96 -19.66
CA GLU A 27 50.34 27.67 -18.95
C GLU A 27 51.12 27.53 -17.63
N SER A 28 50.36 27.51 -16.54
CA SER A 28 50.12 26.34 -15.66
C SER A 28 49.87 26.84 -14.24
N ASN A 29 48.74 26.43 -13.64
CA ASN A 29 48.43 26.82 -12.26
C ASN A 29 47.70 25.68 -11.55
N SER A 30 48.46 24.85 -10.84
CA SER A 30 47.95 23.89 -9.88
C SER A 30 47.63 24.59 -8.56
N THR A 31 46.33 24.71 -8.27
CA THR A 31 45.73 24.51 -6.93
C THR A 31 46.39 25.16 -5.70
N ALA A 32 45.68 26.12 -5.09
CA ALA A 32 45.65 26.30 -3.64
C ALA A 32 44.24 25.97 -3.13
N ALA A 33 44.13 25.38 -1.93
CA ALA A 33 42.98 24.57 -1.55
C ALA A 33 41.75 25.36 -1.06
N THR A 34 40.57 24.90 -1.48
CA THR A 34 39.28 25.27 -0.88
C THR A 34 38.91 24.25 0.19
N THR A 35 38.47 24.71 1.37
CA THR A 35 37.93 23.87 2.44
C THR A 35 36.72 23.08 1.94
N THR A 36 36.86 21.76 1.87
CA THR A 36 35.78 20.84 1.51
C THR A 36 34.73 20.78 2.61
N ALA A 37 33.50 21.18 2.29
CA ALA A 37 32.35 20.66 3.01
C ALA A 37 32.36 19.12 2.87
N THR A 38 32.17 18.40 3.98
CA THR A 38 32.04 16.94 3.95
C THR A 38 30.77 16.58 3.20
N ALA A 39 30.91 16.21 1.93
CA ALA A 39 29.84 15.59 1.17
C ALA A 39 29.41 14.32 1.91
N GLY A 40 28.14 14.26 2.31
CA GLY A 40 27.56 13.01 2.81
C GLY A 40 27.71 11.92 1.75
N THR A 41 28.07 10.72 2.17
CA THR A 41 28.18 9.55 1.28
C THR A 41 26.90 9.43 0.45
N PRO A 42 26.98 9.33 -0.89
CA PRO A 42 25.79 9.13 -1.71
C PRO A 42 25.05 7.87 -1.25
N VAL A 43 23.80 8.03 -0.82
CA VAL A 43 22.92 6.90 -0.53
C VAL A 43 22.76 6.11 -1.83
N ALA A 44 23.17 4.85 -1.82
CA ALA A 44 23.01 3.96 -2.97
C ALA A 44 21.52 3.91 -3.35
N SER A 45 21.21 4.10 -4.65
CA SER A 45 19.82 4.09 -5.11
C SER A 45 19.18 2.75 -4.73
N PRO A 46 18.01 2.74 -4.08
CA PRO A 46 17.37 1.50 -3.64
C PRO A 46 16.79 0.68 -4.80
N CYS A 47 16.94 1.12 -6.05
CA CYS A 47 16.38 0.48 -7.24
C CYS A 47 17.49 -0.22 -8.04
N SER A 48 17.74 -1.49 -7.71
CA SER A 48 18.76 -2.34 -8.33
C SER A 48 18.37 -2.88 -9.70
N GLY A 49 17.07 -3.09 -9.95
CA GLY A 49 16.61 -3.77 -11.16
C GLY A 49 16.98 -5.25 -11.13
N VAL A 50 16.68 -5.91 -10.01
CA VAL A 50 16.74 -7.37 -9.89
C VAL A 50 15.37 -7.98 -10.19
N TRP A 51 14.30 -7.28 -9.80
CA TRP A 51 12.93 -7.75 -9.82
C TRP A 51 12.08 -7.02 -10.88
N PRO A 52 11.06 -7.66 -11.48
CA PRO A 52 10.19 -7.03 -12.47
C PRO A 52 9.40 -5.88 -11.82
N ALA A 53 9.43 -4.69 -12.43
CA ALA A 53 8.77 -3.53 -11.86
C ALA A 53 7.27 -3.54 -12.18
N TYR A 54 6.85 -4.02 -13.34
CA TYR A 54 5.44 -4.04 -13.76
C TYR A 54 5.02 -5.30 -14.54
N TRP A 55 3.72 -5.44 -14.76
CA TRP A 55 3.13 -6.50 -15.58
C TRP A 55 3.67 -6.45 -17.01
N GLN A 56 4.33 -7.53 -17.45
CA GLN A 56 5.05 -7.65 -18.74
C GLN A 56 6.23 -6.69 -18.91
N ASP A 57 6.93 -6.38 -17.83
CA ASP A 57 8.22 -5.68 -17.88
C ASP A 57 9.26 -6.48 -18.70
N PRO A 58 9.73 -5.98 -19.85
CA PRO A 58 10.60 -6.71 -20.75
C PRO A 58 12.08 -6.65 -20.33
N ALA A 59 12.43 -5.90 -19.27
CA ALA A 59 13.82 -5.66 -18.89
C ALA A 59 14.50 -6.85 -18.18
N PHE A 60 13.80 -7.97 -17.97
CA PHE A 60 14.23 -9.01 -17.02
C PHE A 60 14.24 -10.43 -17.60
N ASP A 61 15.35 -10.82 -18.21
CA ASP A 61 15.59 -12.20 -18.66
C ASP A 61 15.77 -13.21 -17.52
N LYS A 62 16.10 -12.74 -16.30
CA LYS A 62 16.45 -13.60 -15.14
C LYS A 62 15.25 -14.09 -14.35
N VAL A 63 14.18 -13.29 -14.29
CA VAL A 63 12.97 -13.50 -13.47
C VAL A 63 11.69 -13.22 -14.27
N GLY A 64 11.77 -13.39 -15.58
CA GLY A 64 10.83 -12.83 -16.55
C GLY A 64 9.67 -13.72 -16.99
N MET A 65 9.08 -13.23 -18.09
CA MET A 65 7.90 -13.75 -18.78
C MET A 65 8.00 -15.25 -19.10
N TRP A 66 6.91 -16.00 -18.88
CA TRP A 66 6.84 -17.42 -19.24
C TRP A 66 6.85 -17.61 -20.76
N GLN A 67 7.18 -18.83 -21.23
CA GLN A 67 7.36 -19.10 -22.65
C GLN A 67 6.07 -18.82 -23.46
N GLY A 68 6.20 -17.96 -24.48
CA GLY A 68 5.11 -17.61 -25.40
C GLY A 68 4.19 -16.48 -24.92
N GLN A 69 4.48 -15.84 -23.79
CA GLN A 69 3.73 -14.64 -23.37
C GLN A 69 3.98 -13.47 -24.35
N THR A 70 2.94 -12.99 -25.02
CA THR A 70 3.05 -11.81 -25.90
C THR A 70 3.08 -10.52 -25.10
N VAL A 71 4.09 -9.67 -25.32
CA VAL A 71 4.16 -8.32 -24.76
C VAL A 71 3.06 -7.45 -25.38
N SER A 72 2.12 -6.99 -24.55
CA SER A 72 1.07 -6.03 -24.91
C SER A 72 0.98 -4.85 -23.94
N ASN A 73 1.64 -4.96 -22.78
CA ASN A 73 1.57 -4.01 -21.66
C ASN A 73 2.93 -3.38 -21.35
N THR A 74 3.47 -2.60 -22.28
CA THR A 74 4.70 -1.82 -22.07
C THR A 74 4.50 -0.38 -22.52
N PRO A 75 5.34 0.56 -22.06
CA PRO A 75 5.33 1.94 -22.58
C PRO A 75 5.34 1.97 -24.12
N ALA A 76 6.23 1.20 -24.76
CA ALA A 76 6.31 1.10 -26.22
C ALA A 76 5.03 0.55 -26.86
N ALA A 77 4.44 -0.54 -26.33
CA ALA A 77 3.21 -1.13 -26.86
C ALA A 77 1.98 -0.20 -26.69
N GLN A 78 1.97 0.59 -25.62
CA GLN A 78 0.92 1.56 -25.32
C GLN A 78 1.11 2.92 -26.01
N LYS A 79 2.12 3.04 -26.90
CA LYS A 79 2.49 4.30 -27.58
C LYS A 79 2.76 5.46 -26.61
N TRP A 80 3.34 5.13 -25.45
CA TRP A 80 3.71 6.10 -24.44
C TRP A 80 4.81 7.04 -24.95
N ASP A 81 4.66 8.33 -24.66
CA ASP A 81 5.54 9.40 -25.13
C ASP A 81 6.01 10.27 -23.94
N PRO A 82 7.31 10.23 -23.58
CA PRO A 82 7.86 11.06 -22.50
C PRO A 82 7.86 12.57 -22.78
N SER A 83 7.61 12.99 -24.02
CA SER A 83 7.54 14.41 -24.40
C SER A 83 6.15 15.02 -24.23
N ASN A 84 5.14 14.22 -23.88
CA ASN A 84 3.80 14.71 -23.60
C ASN A 84 3.79 15.49 -22.26
N PRO A 85 3.38 16.78 -22.23
CA PRO A 85 3.36 17.58 -21.00
C PRO A 85 2.38 17.07 -19.92
N GLU A 86 1.46 16.16 -20.26
CA GLU A 86 0.65 15.45 -19.26
C GLU A 86 1.40 14.28 -18.57
N TYR A 87 2.50 13.78 -19.17
CA TYR A 87 3.20 12.53 -18.80
C TYR A 87 4.73 12.67 -18.83
N THR A 88 5.31 13.16 -17.74
CA THR A 88 6.74 13.53 -17.66
C THR A 88 7.67 12.45 -17.04
N ASN A 89 7.13 11.33 -16.58
CA ASN A 89 7.87 10.31 -15.82
C ASN A 89 8.48 9.23 -16.72
N ALA A 90 9.74 8.86 -16.47
CA ALA A 90 10.26 7.58 -16.96
C ALA A 90 9.42 6.39 -16.41
N PRO A 91 9.40 5.22 -17.08
CA PRO A 91 8.70 4.05 -16.58
C PRO A 91 9.09 3.70 -15.15
N PHE A 92 8.10 3.28 -14.36
CA PHE A 92 8.25 2.96 -12.94
C PHE A 92 9.39 1.97 -12.71
N ARG A 93 10.24 2.28 -11.72
CA ARG A 93 11.33 1.44 -11.24
C ARG A 93 11.02 0.98 -9.83
N LEU A 94 11.19 -0.31 -9.58
CA LEU A 94 10.98 -0.90 -8.27
C LEU A 94 12.16 -0.60 -7.34
N ALA A 95 11.88 -0.10 -6.13
CA ALA A 95 12.88 0.02 -5.08
C ALA A 95 13.04 -1.33 -4.35
N ASP A 96 14.02 -2.12 -4.80
CA ASP A 96 14.14 -3.56 -4.58
C ASP A 96 15.50 -4.01 -4.00
N ALA A 97 16.42 -3.07 -3.75
CA ALA A 97 17.78 -3.34 -3.28
C ALA A 97 17.86 -3.59 -1.75
N TYR A 98 17.02 -4.46 -1.20
CA TYR A 98 16.86 -4.66 0.24
C TYR A 98 18.18 -4.97 0.98
N SER A 99 19.11 -5.68 0.32
CA SER A 99 20.43 -6.00 0.88
C SER A 99 21.36 -4.78 1.07
N GLN A 100 21.03 -3.64 0.45
CA GLN A 100 21.71 -2.36 0.58
C GLN A 100 20.93 -1.37 1.48
N GLY A 101 19.84 -1.83 2.09
CA GLY A 101 19.00 -1.03 2.98
C GLY A 101 19.55 -0.96 4.40
N THR A 102 19.67 0.25 4.92
CA THR A 102 20.04 0.52 6.32
C THR A 102 18.83 0.97 7.12
N PRO A 103 18.60 0.46 8.36
CA PRO A 103 17.61 1.02 9.26
C PRO A 103 17.78 2.52 9.48
N ASP A 104 16.67 3.24 9.56
CA ASP A 104 16.66 4.68 9.79
C ASP A 104 17.04 5.02 11.24
N ASP A 105 17.68 6.18 11.43
CA ASP A 105 18.00 6.69 12.76
C ASP A 105 16.72 6.91 13.59
N ALA A 106 16.59 6.20 14.71
CA ALA A 106 15.46 6.31 15.62
C ALA A 106 15.27 7.73 16.18
N SER A 107 16.33 8.57 16.23
CA SER A 107 16.22 9.99 16.59
C SER A 107 15.44 10.83 15.57
N LYS A 108 15.27 10.30 14.34
CA LYS A 108 14.51 10.90 13.24
C LYS A 108 13.11 10.29 13.06
N GLN A 109 12.65 9.48 14.02
CA GLN A 109 11.36 8.82 14.00
C GLN A 109 10.43 9.45 15.06
N PRO A 110 9.83 10.63 14.80
CA PRO A 110 9.24 11.50 15.82
C PRO A 110 8.04 10.91 16.58
N TRP A 111 7.37 9.89 16.02
CA TRP A 111 6.30 9.17 16.73
C TRP A 111 6.82 8.36 17.92
N ARG A 112 8.13 8.06 17.99
CA ARG A 112 8.78 7.36 19.12
C ARG A 112 8.93 8.22 20.38
N ASP A 113 8.61 9.51 20.33
CA ASP A 113 8.64 10.41 21.48
C ASP A 113 7.77 9.87 22.64
N GLY A 114 8.30 9.93 23.86
CA GLY A 114 7.66 9.40 25.07
C GLY A 114 6.33 10.08 25.42
N LYS A 115 6.03 11.27 24.87
CA LYS A 115 4.70 11.90 24.98
C LYS A 115 3.58 11.01 24.42
N PHE A 116 3.91 10.08 23.52
CA PHE A 116 2.96 9.16 22.91
C PHE A 116 2.75 7.87 23.73
N ASP A 117 3.49 7.64 24.81
CA ASP A 117 3.30 6.46 25.67
C ASP A 117 1.89 6.43 26.28
N ALA A 118 1.35 7.62 26.57
CA ALA A 118 -0.02 7.81 27.02
C ALA A 118 -1.08 7.36 26.00
N LEU A 119 -0.77 7.25 24.70
CA LEU A 119 -1.74 6.77 23.70
C LEU A 119 -2.15 5.31 23.97
N PHE A 120 -1.19 4.49 24.40
CA PHE A 120 -1.36 3.05 24.64
C PHE A 120 -1.74 2.72 26.09
N ALA A 121 -1.70 3.69 27.01
CA ALA A 121 -2.03 3.48 28.40
C ALA A 121 -3.55 3.31 28.63
N ALA A 122 -3.94 2.27 29.35
CA ALA A 122 -5.34 1.93 29.60
C ALA A 122 -6.14 3.01 30.37
N GLY A 123 -5.45 3.84 31.16
CA GLY A 123 -6.06 4.94 31.94
C GLY A 123 -6.24 6.26 31.17
N THR A 124 -5.78 6.37 29.93
CA THR A 124 -5.86 7.63 29.17
C THR A 124 -7.27 7.89 28.66
N SER A 125 -7.76 9.12 28.87
CA SER A 125 -9.09 9.54 28.43
C SER A 125 -9.24 9.47 26.91
N GLN A 126 -10.46 9.20 26.42
CA GLN A 126 -10.75 9.19 24.98
C GLN A 126 -10.44 10.55 24.31
N ALA A 127 -10.64 11.65 25.03
CA ALA A 127 -10.33 13.00 24.54
C ALA A 127 -8.82 13.24 24.39
N ASP A 128 -7.99 12.65 25.25
CA ASP A 128 -6.53 12.78 25.16
C ASP A 128 -5.94 11.77 24.18
N LYS A 129 -6.47 10.54 24.10
CA LYS A 129 -6.19 9.60 23.00
C LYS A 129 -6.46 10.26 21.65
N ALA A 130 -7.59 10.96 21.47
CA ALA A 130 -7.89 11.66 20.22
C ALA A 130 -6.83 12.71 19.82
N LYS A 131 -6.38 13.56 20.76
CA LYS A 131 -5.32 14.55 20.52
C LYS A 131 -3.98 13.87 20.20
N LEU A 132 -3.64 12.82 20.95
CA LEU A 132 -2.39 12.07 20.76
C LEU A 132 -2.39 11.32 19.42
N SER A 133 -3.50 10.73 19.00
CA SER A 133 -3.63 10.05 17.71
C SER A 133 -3.44 11.00 16.52
N GLU A 134 -4.05 12.18 16.54
CA GLU A 134 -3.83 13.18 15.48
C GLU A 134 -2.34 13.55 15.39
N ALA A 135 -1.70 13.85 16.52
CA ALA A 135 -0.28 14.19 16.56
C ALA A 135 0.64 13.01 16.18
N PHE A 136 0.29 11.77 16.54
CA PHE A 136 1.06 10.55 16.22
C PHE A 136 0.95 10.21 14.73
N GLY A 137 -0.27 10.24 14.19
CA GLY A 137 -0.55 10.02 12.77
C GLY A 137 0.19 11.04 11.90
N TRP A 138 0.11 12.34 12.22
CA TRP A 138 0.86 13.35 11.48
C TRP A 138 2.37 13.25 11.65
N ALA A 139 2.89 12.85 12.82
CA ALA A 139 4.33 12.60 12.98
C ALA A 139 4.84 11.48 12.05
N ILE A 140 4.01 10.47 11.76
CA ILE A 140 4.31 9.42 10.78
C ILE A 140 4.13 9.94 9.35
N MET A 141 3.05 10.67 9.06
CA MET A 141 2.80 11.22 7.72
C MET A 141 3.87 12.23 7.29
N ASP A 142 4.30 13.12 8.18
CA ASP A 142 5.38 14.09 7.93
C ASP A 142 6.71 13.37 7.65
N TYR A 143 7.01 12.30 8.40
CA TYR A 143 8.16 11.43 8.13
C TYR A 143 8.07 10.72 6.78
N ILE A 144 6.88 10.21 6.43
CA ILE A 144 6.62 9.54 5.14
C ILE A 144 6.77 10.52 3.98
N GLN A 145 6.27 11.75 4.11
CA GLN A 145 6.28 12.75 3.04
C GLN A 145 7.67 13.37 2.80
N GLU A 146 8.51 13.52 3.83
CA GLU A 146 9.85 14.10 3.67
C GLU A 146 10.69 13.31 2.63
N GLY A 147 11.17 14.04 1.60
CA GLY A 147 11.92 13.49 0.46
C GLY A 147 11.08 12.80 -0.61
N ASN A 148 9.80 12.49 -0.32
CA ASN A 148 8.88 11.86 -1.26
C ASN A 148 8.00 12.87 -2.00
N VAL A 149 7.62 13.99 -1.38
CA VAL A 149 6.74 15.01 -1.99
C VAL A 149 7.45 16.34 -2.27
N ASP A 150 8.79 16.29 -2.32
CA ASP A 150 9.66 17.46 -2.41
C ASP A 150 10.03 17.85 -3.86
N SER A 151 9.49 17.16 -4.90
CA SER A 151 9.85 17.43 -6.30
C SER A 151 9.21 18.70 -6.86
N GLY A 152 8.13 19.18 -6.23
CA GLY A 152 7.32 20.31 -6.71
C GLY A 152 6.34 19.95 -7.84
N ASN A 153 6.25 18.68 -8.23
CA ASN A 153 5.33 18.19 -9.26
C ASN A 153 4.73 16.85 -8.84
N ILE A 154 3.40 16.83 -8.68
CA ILE A 154 2.61 15.65 -8.26
C ILE A 154 2.97 14.39 -9.05
N ASN A 155 3.29 14.50 -10.34
CA ASN A 155 3.61 13.32 -11.14
C ASN A 155 4.98 12.72 -10.76
N THR A 156 6.00 13.55 -10.49
CA THR A 156 7.37 13.13 -10.16
C THR A 156 7.60 12.89 -8.67
N ASP A 157 6.64 13.24 -7.81
CA ASP A 157 6.63 12.86 -6.40
C ASP A 157 6.50 11.32 -6.25
N TRP A 158 6.97 10.81 -5.12
CA TRP A 158 7.05 9.39 -4.75
C TRP A 158 8.05 8.54 -5.57
N ASP A 159 9.03 9.18 -6.22
CA ASP A 159 10.21 8.50 -6.78
C ASP A 159 11.15 8.00 -5.66
N LEU A 160 10.86 6.80 -5.17
CA LEU A 160 11.63 6.13 -4.13
C LEU A 160 13.09 5.84 -4.55
N CYS A 161 13.37 5.69 -5.85
CA CYS A 161 14.72 5.50 -6.36
C CYS A 161 15.61 6.73 -6.17
N ASN A 162 14.98 7.91 -6.10
CA ASN A 162 15.65 9.20 -6.01
C ASN A 162 15.43 9.96 -4.70
N ASN A 163 14.64 9.46 -3.75
CA ASN A 163 14.51 10.07 -2.42
C ASN A 163 15.90 10.32 -1.79
N LYS A 164 16.18 11.57 -1.40
CA LYS A 164 17.49 12.01 -0.85
C LYS A 164 17.51 12.12 0.67
N LYS A 165 16.43 11.72 1.34
CA LYS A 165 16.23 11.86 2.79
C LYS A 165 16.37 10.53 3.52
N ARG A 166 15.78 9.47 2.96
CA ARG A 166 15.86 8.10 3.48
C ARG A 166 15.58 7.07 2.39
N GLN A 167 15.96 5.83 2.64
CA GLN A 167 15.66 4.72 1.75
C GLN A 167 14.22 4.26 1.94
N TRP A 168 13.55 3.98 0.83
CA TRP A 168 12.24 3.35 0.78
C TRP A 168 12.29 2.18 -0.20
N PHE A 169 11.47 1.16 0.03
CA PHE A 169 11.47 -0.09 -0.70
C PHE A 169 10.04 -0.52 -1.04
N ASN A 170 9.81 -1.02 -2.26
CA ASN A 170 8.53 -1.62 -2.65
C ASN A 170 8.58 -3.14 -2.43
N MET A 171 7.41 -3.79 -2.40
CA MET A 171 7.33 -5.25 -2.46
C MET A 171 7.50 -5.73 -3.92
N PRO A 172 8.31 -6.77 -4.21
CA PRO A 172 8.45 -7.30 -5.56
C PRO A 172 7.29 -8.26 -5.87
N PHE A 173 7.28 -8.82 -7.07
CA PHE A 173 6.35 -9.88 -7.50
C PHE A 173 4.83 -9.61 -7.39
N GLN A 174 4.40 -8.42 -6.99
CA GLN A 174 3.02 -7.92 -7.18
C GLN A 174 2.73 -7.56 -8.67
N THR A 175 3.40 -8.23 -9.60
CA THR A 175 3.35 -8.00 -11.04
C THR A 175 2.66 -9.14 -11.80
N TYR A 176 2.53 -10.33 -11.20
CA TYR A 176 2.27 -11.56 -11.97
C TYR A 176 0.80 -11.75 -12.42
N GLU A 177 -0.17 -11.20 -11.69
CA GLU A 177 -1.60 -11.30 -12.05
C GLU A 177 -1.97 -10.30 -13.17
N VAL A 178 -2.69 -10.72 -14.22
CA VAL A 178 -2.96 -9.90 -15.42
C VAL A 178 -3.74 -8.63 -15.09
N LEU A 179 -4.78 -8.78 -14.26
CA LEU A 179 -5.79 -7.77 -14.03
C LEU A 179 -5.34 -6.78 -12.94
N SER A 180 -4.56 -7.25 -11.96
CA SER A 180 -4.21 -6.50 -10.76
C SER A 180 -2.72 -6.27 -10.58
N GLY A 181 -1.87 -6.96 -11.34
CA GLY A 181 -0.42 -6.79 -11.34
C GLY A 181 0.00 -5.35 -11.68
N ARG A 182 1.13 -4.94 -11.11
CA ARG A 182 1.62 -3.56 -11.09
C ARG A 182 1.66 -2.91 -12.48
N GLU A 183 1.21 -1.67 -12.59
CA GLU A 183 1.28 -0.88 -13.82
C GLU A 183 2.58 -0.07 -13.95
N PHE A 184 2.89 0.42 -15.16
CA PHE A 184 4.23 0.89 -15.52
C PHE A 184 4.49 2.40 -15.32
N VAL A 185 3.51 3.21 -14.92
CA VAL A 185 3.69 4.68 -14.82
C VAL A 185 4.10 5.10 -13.42
N HIS A 186 3.38 4.64 -12.39
CA HIS A 186 3.60 4.97 -10.98
C HIS A 186 3.76 3.74 -10.08
N GLY A 187 3.65 2.53 -10.63
CA GLY A 187 3.79 1.31 -9.87
C GLY A 187 2.52 0.92 -9.10
N LEU A 188 1.33 1.27 -9.59
CA LEU A 188 0.07 0.91 -8.92
C LEU A 188 -0.35 -0.54 -9.21
N THR A 189 -0.72 -1.29 -8.17
CA THR A 189 -1.48 -2.54 -8.27
C THR A 189 -2.96 -2.26 -8.16
N ARG A 190 -3.82 -3.03 -8.85
CA ARG A 190 -5.27 -2.91 -8.66
C ARG A 190 -5.66 -3.57 -7.35
N GLU A 191 -6.46 -2.89 -6.55
CA GLU A 191 -7.08 -3.43 -5.35
C GLU A 191 -8.47 -4.03 -5.68
N ALA A 192 -9.11 -4.65 -4.69
CA ALA A 192 -10.43 -5.25 -4.87
C ALA A 192 -11.52 -4.19 -5.19
N PRO A 193 -12.67 -4.60 -5.79
CA PRO A 193 -13.76 -3.68 -6.16
C PRO A 193 -14.27 -2.80 -5.03
N VAL A 194 -14.57 -1.52 -5.32
CA VAL A 194 -15.24 -0.62 -4.37
C VAL A 194 -16.49 -0.05 -5.01
N THR A 195 -17.59 -0.04 -4.25
CA THR A 195 -18.82 0.64 -4.64
C THR A 195 -19.21 1.66 -3.59
N PHE A 196 -19.57 2.87 -4.03
CA PHE A 196 -19.96 3.97 -3.15
C PHE A 196 -21.42 4.34 -3.32
N SER A 197 -22.15 4.44 -2.21
CA SER A 197 -23.45 5.10 -2.14
C SER A 197 -23.21 6.60 -1.95
N VAL A 198 -23.48 7.37 -2.99
CA VAL A 198 -23.30 8.84 -3.02
C VAL A 198 -24.65 9.53 -3.20
N ALA A 199 -24.79 10.75 -2.67
CA ALA A 199 -26.05 11.50 -2.74
C ALA A 199 -26.37 12.02 -4.16
N SER A 200 -25.38 12.05 -5.06
CA SER A 200 -25.50 12.53 -6.45
C SER A 200 -26.24 11.56 -7.39
N GLN A 201 -26.41 10.29 -7.02
CA GLN A 201 -27.11 9.29 -7.83
C GLN A 201 -27.72 8.17 -6.98
N ALA A 202 -28.85 7.61 -7.41
CA ALA A 202 -29.54 6.56 -6.65
C ALA A 202 -28.85 5.18 -6.72
N ALA A 203 -28.15 4.88 -7.82
CA ALA A 203 -27.40 3.64 -8.00
C ALA A 203 -25.99 3.76 -7.39
N PRO A 204 -25.42 2.69 -6.79
CA PRO A 204 -24.04 2.68 -6.34
C PRO A 204 -23.05 3.06 -7.47
N LEU A 205 -22.15 3.99 -7.15
CA LEU A 205 -21.02 4.36 -7.99
C LEU A 205 -19.99 3.23 -7.93
N GLY A 206 -19.70 2.59 -9.05
CA GLY A 206 -18.66 1.57 -9.15
C GLY A 206 -17.32 2.21 -9.48
N THR A 207 -16.27 1.82 -8.77
CA THR A 207 -14.92 2.29 -9.05
C THR A 207 -13.87 1.20 -8.84
N THR A 208 -12.70 1.40 -9.45
CA THR A 208 -11.52 0.57 -9.23
C THR A 208 -10.53 1.35 -8.39
N VAL A 209 -10.01 0.73 -7.33
CA VAL A 209 -8.92 1.30 -6.52
C VAL A 209 -7.58 0.76 -7.02
N TRP A 210 -6.57 1.62 -7.01
CA TRP A 210 -5.22 1.38 -7.51
C TRP A 210 -4.21 1.91 -6.49
N ALA A 211 -3.30 1.07 -6.03
CA ALA A 211 -2.46 1.39 -4.88
C ALA A 211 -0.98 1.06 -5.07
N VAL A 212 -0.10 1.78 -4.38
CA VAL A 212 1.32 1.43 -4.28
C VAL A 212 1.76 1.51 -2.83
N GLY A 213 2.32 0.40 -2.34
CA GLY A 213 2.85 0.28 -0.99
C GLY A 213 4.39 0.30 -0.97
N PHE A 214 4.93 0.80 0.14
CA PHE A 214 6.36 0.93 0.35
C PHE A 214 6.73 0.88 1.85
N TYR A 215 7.99 0.55 2.12
CA TYR A 215 8.56 0.23 3.42
C TYR A 215 9.84 1.05 3.65
N ASN A 216 10.07 1.56 4.85
CA ASN A 216 11.29 2.33 5.16
C ASN A 216 12.53 1.44 5.37
N GLY A 217 13.67 2.05 5.68
CA GLY A 217 14.96 1.36 5.88
C GLY A 217 14.92 0.26 6.94
N ASN A 218 14.13 0.42 8.01
CA ASN A 218 14.00 -0.57 9.09
C ASN A 218 13.44 -1.92 8.62
N ALA A 219 12.66 -1.95 7.52
CA ALA A 219 12.13 -3.17 6.95
C ALA A 219 13.15 -3.98 6.14
N ALA A 220 14.20 -3.32 5.65
CA ALA A 220 15.09 -3.88 4.63
C ALA A 220 15.77 -5.20 5.05
N PRO A 221 16.23 -5.42 6.30
CA PRO A 221 16.78 -6.70 6.72
C PRO A 221 15.76 -7.85 6.64
N THR A 222 14.50 -7.60 7.03
CA THR A 222 13.41 -8.59 6.93
C THR A 222 13.03 -8.87 5.49
N LEU A 223 13.03 -7.85 4.61
CA LEU A 223 12.78 -8.05 3.18
C LEU A 223 13.94 -8.80 2.49
N ALA A 224 15.19 -8.51 2.86
CA ALA A 224 16.38 -9.22 2.35
C ALA A 224 16.50 -10.67 2.86
N SER A 225 15.88 -11.00 3.99
CA SER A 225 15.79 -12.39 4.47
C SER A 225 14.91 -13.25 3.54
N VAL A 226 13.96 -12.64 2.83
CA VAL A 226 13.11 -13.27 1.82
C VAL A 226 13.69 -13.08 0.41
N TRP A 227 13.71 -11.84 -0.09
CA TRP A 227 14.03 -11.50 -1.48
C TRP A 227 15.53 -11.23 -1.65
N LYS A 228 16.20 -12.01 -2.49
CA LYS A 228 17.66 -11.99 -2.67
C LYS A 228 18.08 -11.11 -3.84
N ALA A 229 19.32 -10.61 -3.74
CA ALA A 229 19.92 -9.73 -4.76
C ALA A 229 20.31 -10.46 -6.06
N ASP A 230 20.20 -11.80 -6.10
CA ASP A 230 20.43 -12.61 -7.29
C ASP A 230 19.13 -12.90 -8.10
N GLY A 231 17.97 -12.46 -7.62
CA GLY A 231 16.66 -12.72 -8.22
C GLY A 231 15.97 -13.98 -7.70
N THR A 232 16.48 -14.59 -6.62
CA THR A 232 15.81 -15.71 -5.92
C THR A 232 15.05 -15.24 -4.68
N ALA A 233 14.12 -16.06 -4.20
CA ALA A 233 13.44 -15.82 -2.92
C ALA A 233 13.57 -17.05 -2.01
N THR A 234 13.80 -16.80 -0.72
CA THR A 234 13.76 -17.81 0.34
C THR A 234 12.39 -17.78 1.00
N ILE A 235 11.64 -18.87 0.88
CA ILE A 235 10.36 -19.03 1.57
C ILE A 235 10.62 -19.15 3.09
N PRO A 236 10.03 -18.31 3.95
CA PRO A 236 10.26 -18.39 5.39
C PRO A 236 9.72 -19.68 5.98
N THR A 237 10.51 -20.32 6.86
CA THR A 237 10.11 -21.47 7.68
C THR A 237 9.55 -21.05 9.05
N ASP A 238 9.98 -19.88 9.51
CA ASP A 238 9.71 -19.30 10.82
C ASP A 238 8.97 -17.97 10.68
N ASN A 239 8.28 -17.54 11.73
CA ASN A 239 7.55 -16.27 11.70
C ASN A 239 8.53 -15.12 11.43
N LEU A 240 8.21 -14.30 10.43
CA LEU A 240 8.93 -13.07 10.21
C LEU A 240 8.60 -12.06 11.31
N ALA A 241 9.51 -11.13 11.55
CA ALA A 241 9.33 -9.97 12.39
C ALA A 241 9.96 -8.76 11.68
N PHE A 242 9.22 -7.67 11.56
CA PHE A 242 9.79 -6.39 11.17
C PHE A 242 10.42 -5.71 12.40
N ALA A 243 11.53 -5.00 12.17
CA ALA A 243 12.21 -4.27 13.23
C ALA A 243 11.32 -3.13 13.76
N ASP A 244 11.46 -2.82 15.05
CA ASP A 244 10.76 -1.69 15.67
C ASP A 244 11.09 -0.38 14.93
N GLY A 245 10.09 0.47 14.70
CA GLY A 245 10.23 1.66 13.84
C GLY A 245 10.21 1.36 12.33
N THR A 246 9.81 0.14 11.93
CA THR A 246 9.37 -0.11 10.55
C THR A 246 8.10 0.68 10.26
N VAL A 247 8.11 1.44 9.17
CA VAL A 247 6.98 2.21 8.64
C VAL A 247 6.63 1.67 7.26
N ILE A 248 5.35 1.38 7.08
CA ILE A 248 4.73 1.05 5.80
C ILE A 248 3.82 2.22 5.44
N GLY A 249 3.96 2.74 4.22
CA GLY A 249 2.99 3.65 3.60
C GLY A 249 2.33 2.97 2.41
N LYS A 250 1.04 3.25 2.17
CA LYS A 250 0.32 2.79 0.98
C LYS A 250 -0.56 3.93 0.46
N LEU A 251 -0.29 4.41 -0.75
CA LEU A 251 -1.21 5.33 -1.43
C LEU A 251 -2.32 4.51 -2.10
N LEU A 252 -3.56 4.98 -2.05
CA LEU A 252 -4.70 4.36 -2.72
C LEU A 252 -5.45 5.44 -3.52
N PHE A 253 -5.45 5.26 -4.84
CA PHE A 253 -6.12 6.11 -5.81
C PHE A 253 -7.39 5.44 -6.33
N THR A 254 -8.39 6.24 -6.68
CA THR A 254 -9.68 5.78 -7.20
C THR A 254 -9.90 6.26 -8.62
N THR A 255 -10.65 5.51 -9.44
CA THR A 255 -11.13 6.00 -10.75
C THR A 255 -12.34 6.93 -10.64
N ALA A 256 -12.90 7.12 -9.44
CA ALA A 256 -13.89 8.15 -9.19
C ALA A 256 -13.28 9.55 -9.31
N THR A 257 -14.08 10.52 -9.75
CA THR A 257 -13.66 11.91 -9.96
C THR A 257 -14.33 12.84 -8.95
N PRO A 258 -13.86 14.10 -8.79
CA PRO A 258 -14.53 15.11 -7.96
C PRO A 258 -16.01 15.33 -8.32
N ALA A 259 -16.39 15.16 -9.60
CA ALA A 259 -17.78 15.23 -10.05
C ALA A 259 -18.65 14.07 -9.53
N ASN A 260 -18.05 12.94 -9.15
CA ASN A 260 -18.74 11.83 -8.50
C ASN A 260 -18.74 11.99 -6.97
N ILE A 261 -17.64 12.48 -6.40
CA ILE A 261 -17.35 12.47 -4.97
C ILE A 261 -16.64 13.79 -4.56
N GLY A 262 -17.34 14.69 -3.86
CA GLY A 262 -16.87 16.06 -3.61
C GLY A 262 -15.55 16.19 -2.80
N PHE A 263 -15.26 15.31 -1.85
CA PHE A 263 -14.00 15.41 -1.07
C PHE A 263 -12.74 15.04 -1.88
N LEU A 264 -12.90 14.53 -3.11
CA LEU A 264 -11.79 14.37 -4.06
C LEU A 264 -11.42 15.70 -4.75
N GLU A 265 -12.21 16.78 -4.59
CA GLU A 265 -11.81 18.12 -5.04
C GLU A 265 -10.43 18.49 -4.49
N ASN A 266 -9.62 19.15 -5.32
CA ASN A 266 -8.26 19.59 -5.01
C ASN A 266 -7.25 18.48 -4.65
N MET A 267 -7.62 17.19 -4.72
CA MET A 267 -6.69 16.09 -4.43
C MET A 267 -5.65 15.86 -5.54
N PRO A 268 -4.47 15.29 -5.21
CA PRO A 268 -3.53 14.78 -6.20
C PRO A 268 -4.20 13.76 -7.14
N ALA A 269 -3.90 13.85 -8.43
CA ALA A 269 -4.32 12.88 -9.43
C ALA A 269 -3.16 12.47 -10.32
N TRP A 270 -3.09 11.18 -10.64
CA TRP A 270 -2.11 10.56 -11.52
C TRP A 270 -2.79 10.04 -12.77
N THR A 271 -2.00 9.78 -13.82
CA THR A 271 -2.42 8.86 -14.89
C THR A 271 -1.67 7.56 -14.71
N ALA A 272 -2.40 6.46 -14.66
CA ALA A 272 -1.84 5.13 -14.55
C ALA A 272 -2.37 4.23 -15.68
N ASN A 273 -1.71 3.11 -15.92
CA ASN A 273 -2.11 2.13 -16.93
C ASN A 273 -3.09 1.08 -16.37
N LEU A 274 -4.38 1.38 -16.51
CA LEU A 274 -5.50 0.73 -15.84
C LEU A 274 -6.09 -0.43 -16.65
N SER A 275 -6.41 -1.54 -15.99
CA SER A 275 -7.23 -2.64 -16.51
C SER A 275 -8.74 -2.35 -16.35
N THR A 276 -9.29 -1.50 -17.21
CA THR A 276 -10.74 -1.15 -17.16
C THR A 276 -11.61 -2.21 -17.83
N GLY A 277 -12.83 -2.44 -17.33
CA GLY A 277 -13.86 -3.21 -18.03
C GLY A 277 -14.24 -2.66 -19.41
N SER A 278 -14.98 -3.46 -20.19
CA SER A 278 -15.36 -3.13 -21.57
C SER A 278 -16.17 -1.84 -21.68
N ALA A 279 -15.91 -1.05 -22.72
CA ALA A 279 -16.65 0.17 -23.01
C ALA A 279 -18.12 -0.16 -23.35
N GLY A 280 -19.04 0.19 -22.44
CA GLY A 280 -20.47 -0.09 -22.58
C GLY A 280 -21.25 0.03 -21.27
N GLY A 281 -20.60 -0.19 -20.12
CA GLY A 281 -21.15 0.15 -18.81
C GLY A 281 -21.01 1.65 -18.50
N SER A 282 -22.00 2.23 -17.83
CA SER A 282 -21.99 3.62 -17.34
C SER A 282 -21.14 3.84 -16.07
N ASN A 283 -20.47 2.78 -15.59
CA ASN A 283 -19.55 2.76 -14.46
C ASN A 283 -18.22 2.15 -14.96
N PRO A 284 -17.04 2.62 -14.50
CA PRO A 284 -15.78 1.89 -14.68
C PRO A 284 -15.80 0.60 -13.85
N THR A 285 -16.46 -0.42 -14.39
CA THR A 285 -16.57 -1.75 -13.78
C THR A 285 -15.29 -2.56 -13.99
N PHE A 286 -15.17 -3.61 -13.18
CA PHE A 286 -14.10 -4.58 -13.33
C PHE A 286 -14.17 -5.23 -14.69
N CYS A 287 -13.01 -5.43 -15.31
CA CYS A 287 -12.95 -6.44 -16.35
C CYS A 287 -13.04 -7.81 -15.68
N THR A 288 -14.16 -8.48 -15.90
CA THR A 288 -14.44 -9.83 -15.41
C THR A 288 -14.31 -10.79 -16.60
N PRO A 289 -13.13 -11.38 -16.84
CA PRO A 289 -12.99 -12.41 -17.85
C PRO A 289 -13.77 -13.67 -17.43
N PRO A 290 -14.16 -14.57 -18.37
CA PRO A 290 -14.83 -15.81 -18.03
C PRO A 290 -14.04 -16.65 -17.02
N LYS A 291 -14.72 -17.32 -16.08
CA LYS A 291 -14.05 -18.20 -15.10
C LYS A 291 -13.20 -19.26 -15.82
N GLY A 292 -11.94 -19.41 -15.38
CA GLY A 292 -10.97 -20.29 -16.02
C GLY A 292 -10.31 -19.73 -17.29
N ALA A 293 -10.56 -18.46 -17.64
CA ALA A 293 -9.82 -17.78 -18.70
C ALA A 293 -8.32 -17.75 -18.38
N THR A 294 -7.53 -18.15 -19.36
CA THR A 294 -6.07 -18.21 -19.28
C THR A 294 -5.47 -16.80 -19.31
N MET A 295 -4.30 -16.59 -18.72
CA MET A 295 -3.59 -15.30 -18.68
C MET A 295 -3.51 -14.62 -20.06
N PRO A 296 -3.23 -15.33 -21.18
CA PRO A 296 -3.27 -14.73 -22.52
C PRO A 296 -4.69 -14.33 -22.98
N GLN A 297 -5.74 -15.05 -22.57
CA GLN A 297 -7.13 -14.67 -22.83
C GLN A 297 -7.53 -13.46 -21.98
N GLN A 298 -7.23 -13.47 -20.68
CA GLN A 298 -7.47 -12.33 -19.79
C GLN A 298 -6.78 -11.06 -20.32
N SER A 299 -5.52 -11.14 -20.74
CA SER A 299 -4.77 -9.97 -21.25
C SER A 299 -5.36 -9.41 -22.56
N LYS A 300 -6.08 -10.23 -23.34
CA LYS A 300 -6.80 -9.81 -24.56
C LYS A 300 -8.19 -9.25 -24.27
N LEU A 301 -8.90 -9.81 -23.27
CA LEU A 301 -10.24 -9.37 -22.86
C LEU A 301 -10.20 -8.10 -22.00
N CYS A 302 -9.16 -7.98 -21.18
CA CYS A 302 -8.96 -6.94 -20.18
C CYS A 302 -7.73 -6.09 -20.53
N GLN A 303 -7.77 -5.51 -21.73
CA GLN A 303 -6.70 -4.63 -22.21
C GLN A 303 -6.53 -3.44 -21.26
N ARG A 304 -5.26 -3.08 -21.03
CA ARG A 304 -4.87 -1.97 -20.16
C ARG A 304 -4.68 -0.72 -21.01
N LYS A 305 -5.05 0.44 -20.46
CA LYS A 305 -4.95 1.75 -21.11
C LYS A 305 -4.65 2.83 -20.08
N LEU A 306 -4.07 3.94 -20.51
CA LEU A 306 -3.88 5.11 -19.67
C LEU A 306 -5.23 5.70 -19.22
N GLY A 307 -5.35 6.03 -17.94
CA GLY A 307 -6.52 6.67 -17.34
C GLY A 307 -6.17 7.42 -16.06
N LYS A 308 -6.96 8.45 -15.73
CA LYS A 308 -6.78 9.25 -14.51
C LYS A 308 -7.27 8.50 -13.27
N VAL A 309 -6.53 8.63 -12.18
CA VAL A 309 -6.91 8.16 -10.84
C VAL A 309 -6.59 9.24 -9.80
N THR A 310 -7.47 9.43 -8.82
CA THR A 310 -7.38 10.50 -7.81
C THR A 310 -7.08 9.92 -6.43
N LEU A 311 -6.17 10.52 -5.65
CA LEU A 311 -5.84 10.04 -4.31
C LEU A 311 -7.08 10.09 -3.42
N MET A 312 -7.47 8.94 -2.85
CA MET A 312 -8.67 8.76 -2.05
C MET A 312 -8.33 8.41 -0.59
N GLN A 313 -7.29 7.59 -0.41
CA GLN A 313 -6.89 7.05 0.88
C GLN A 313 -5.36 6.90 0.93
N PHE A 314 -4.79 7.02 2.12
CA PHE A 314 -3.39 6.75 2.38
C PHE A 314 -3.31 5.97 3.69
N ASP A 315 -2.90 4.70 3.62
CA ASP A 315 -2.72 3.88 4.82
C ASP A 315 -1.29 3.98 5.34
N ILE A 316 -1.17 3.95 6.67
CA ILE A 316 0.07 3.83 7.40
C ILE A 316 0.01 2.61 8.31
N ALA A 317 1.13 1.90 8.43
CA ALA A 317 1.33 0.93 9.50
C ALA A 317 2.73 1.12 10.08
N VAL A 318 2.83 1.20 11.40
CA VAL A 318 4.12 1.35 12.08
C VAL A 318 4.31 0.25 13.12
N ARG A 319 5.49 -0.38 13.11
CA ARG A 319 5.94 -1.27 14.17
C ARG A 319 6.35 -0.41 15.35
N ASP A 320 5.58 -0.45 16.43
CA ASP A 320 5.84 0.30 17.67
C ASP A 320 5.71 -0.65 18.87
N SER A 321 6.81 -0.83 19.60
CA SER A 321 6.92 -1.72 20.76
C SER A 321 6.03 -1.34 21.94
N ARG A 322 5.45 -0.13 21.95
CA ARG A 322 4.46 0.30 22.96
C ARG A 322 3.03 -0.15 22.64
N SER A 323 2.76 -0.48 21.37
CA SER A 323 1.48 -1.10 20.98
C SER A 323 1.37 -2.51 21.56
N PRO A 324 0.23 -2.91 22.16
CA PRO A 324 -0.01 -4.28 22.61
C PRO A 324 0.11 -5.35 21.50
N SER A 325 -0.31 -5.02 20.26
CA SER A 325 -0.11 -5.88 19.09
C SER A 325 1.29 -5.75 18.49
N GLY A 326 2.07 -4.76 18.91
CA GLY A 326 3.33 -4.36 18.28
C GLY A 326 3.17 -3.49 17.02
N TRP A 327 1.95 -3.33 16.50
CA TRP A 327 1.67 -2.50 15.34
C TRP A 327 0.66 -1.40 15.67
N VAL A 328 0.78 -0.27 14.97
CA VAL A 328 -0.28 0.75 14.90
C VAL A 328 -0.63 0.93 13.44
N PHE A 329 -1.87 0.62 13.08
CA PHE A 329 -2.45 0.89 11.78
C PHE A 329 -3.13 2.26 11.83
N GLY A 330 -3.12 2.95 10.70
CA GLY A 330 -3.77 4.24 10.56
C GLY A 330 -4.19 4.46 9.12
N THR A 331 -5.27 5.20 8.94
CA THR A 331 -5.75 5.56 7.61
C THR A 331 -5.98 7.05 7.55
N PHE A 332 -5.38 7.68 6.54
CA PHE A 332 -5.73 9.02 6.09
C PHE A 332 -6.66 8.92 4.89
N VAL A 333 -7.54 9.90 4.75
CA VAL A 333 -8.54 9.98 3.69
C VAL A 333 -8.48 11.33 3.00
N ALA A 334 -8.83 11.36 1.72
CA ALA A 334 -9.01 12.58 0.95
C ALA A 334 -10.04 13.50 1.61
N ASP A 335 -9.69 14.78 1.72
CA ASP A 335 -10.51 15.80 2.40
C ASP A 335 -10.27 17.17 1.72
N GLY A 336 -10.01 17.16 0.40
CA GLY A 336 -9.46 18.30 -0.32
C GLY A 336 -10.45 19.43 -0.58
N GLN A 337 -11.76 19.18 -0.43
CA GLN A 337 -12.77 20.24 -0.33
C GLN A 337 -12.62 21.03 0.99
N PHE A 338 -12.48 20.35 2.13
CA PHE A 338 -12.26 20.98 3.44
C PHE A 338 -10.87 21.61 3.54
N LYS A 339 -9.86 20.98 2.93
CA LYS A 339 -8.46 21.44 2.90
C LYS A 339 -8.07 22.21 1.64
N ALA A 340 -9.02 22.88 0.98
CA ALA A 340 -8.76 23.66 -0.24
C ALA A 340 -7.67 24.75 -0.06
N GLY A 341 -7.52 25.28 1.16
CA GLY A 341 -6.47 26.27 1.51
C GLY A 341 -5.08 25.70 1.79
N GLU A 342 -4.91 24.37 1.87
CA GLU A 342 -3.61 23.73 2.04
C GLU A 342 -2.82 23.80 0.71
N LYS A 343 -1.57 24.25 0.80
CA LYS A 343 -0.69 24.49 -0.34
C LYS A 343 -0.03 23.22 -0.85
N ASN A 344 0.38 22.31 0.05
CA ASN A 344 0.91 21.02 -0.36
C ASN A 344 -0.27 20.09 -0.68
N PRO A 345 -0.47 19.68 -1.96
CA PRO A 345 -1.63 18.89 -2.34
C PRO A 345 -1.67 17.52 -1.62
N TRP A 346 -0.52 16.97 -1.23
CA TRP A 346 -0.42 15.71 -0.47
C TRP A 346 -0.81 15.85 1.03
N ARG A 347 -0.97 17.09 1.53
CA ARG A 347 -1.48 17.37 2.89
C ARG A 347 -3.00 17.63 2.91
N ARG A 348 -3.68 17.58 1.76
CA ARG A 348 -5.15 17.72 1.63
C ARG A 348 -5.94 16.48 2.09
N ILE A 349 -5.32 15.70 2.97
CA ILE A 349 -5.85 14.49 3.61
C ILE A 349 -6.12 14.76 5.08
N SER A 350 -7.04 14.01 5.69
CA SER A 350 -7.30 14.03 7.14
C SER A 350 -7.15 12.63 7.72
N LEU A 351 -6.67 12.52 8.96
CA LEU A 351 -6.57 11.24 9.66
C LEU A 351 -7.98 10.73 9.99
N LEU A 352 -8.37 9.60 9.42
CA LEU A 352 -9.64 8.93 9.72
C LEU A 352 -9.61 8.26 11.09
N GLY A 353 -8.44 7.73 11.47
CA GLY A 353 -8.20 7.16 12.79
C GLY A 353 -6.88 6.37 12.88
N LEU A 354 -6.62 5.84 14.08
CA LEU A 354 -5.56 4.88 14.37
C LEU A 354 -6.14 3.68 15.12
N MET A 355 -5.55 2.50 14.95
CA MET A 355 -5.85 1.31 15.77
C MET A 355 -4.60 0.48 16.03
N TRP A 356 -4.51 -0.09 17.23
CA TRP A 356 -3.45 -0.98 17.68
C TRP A 356 -3.99 -2.32 18.23
N GLY A 357 -5.30 -2.51 18.13
CA GLY A 357 -6.03 -3.73 18.44
C GLY A 357 -7.46 -3.65 17.93
N ASN A 358 -8.21 -4.73 18.11
CA ASN A 358 -9.53 -4.96 17.56
C ASN A 358 -10.69 -4.73 18.54
N ASP A 359 -10.44 -4.38 19.81
CA ASP A 359 -11.46 -4.46 20.87
C ASP A 359 -12.19 -5.82 20.81
N THR A 360 -11.46 -6.90 21.11
CA THR A 360 -11.94 -8.28 20.90
C THR A 360 -13.27 -8.56 21.62
N PRO A 361 -14.29 -9.10 20.93
CA PRO A 361 -15.57 -9.39 21.55
C PRO A 361 -15.43 -10.47 22.65
N PRO A 362 -16.11 -10.31 23.80
CA PRO A 362 -16.27 -11.37 24.79
C PRO A 362 -16.86 -12.65 24.18
N ALA A 363 -16.53 -13.80 24.78
CA ALA A 363 -17.00 -15.10 24.30
C ALA A 363 -18.54 -15.14 24.19
N GLY A 364 -19.04 -15.49 23.00
CA GLY A 364 -20.47 -15.52 22.69
C GLY A 364 -21.08 -14.20 22.20
N GLN A 365 -20.32 -13.11 22.18
CA GLN A 365 -20.75 -11.82 21.62
C GLN A 365 -20.30 -11.64 20.16
N LEU A 366 -21.05 -10.86 19.38
CA LEU A 366 -20.72 -10.53 17.99
C LEU A 366 -19.86 -9.27 17.91
N ALA A 367 -18.86 -9.25 17.04
CA ALA A 367 -18.06 -8.06 16.74
C ALA A 367 -18.91 -6.93 16.15
N SER A 368 -20.03 -7.25 15.50
CA SER A 368 -21.01 -6.31 14.97
C SER A 368 -21.76 -5.51 16.05
N THR A 369 -21.65 -5.88 17.33
CA THR A 369 -22.28 -5.17 18.48
C THR A 369 -21.33 -4.85 19.63
N PHE A 370 -20.05 -5.26 19.54
CA PHE A 370 -19.03 -4.98 20.54
C PHE A 370 -17.87 -4.17 19.94
N PRO A 371 -17.30 -3.17 20.65
CA PRO A 371 -17.80 -2.60 21.91
C PRO A 371 -19.14 -1.89 21.70
N ALA A 372 -19.90 -1.68 22.79
CA ALA A 372 -21.21 -1.03 22.70
C ALA A 372 -21.06 0.47 22.44
N ASP A 373 -21.78 1.01 21.45
CA ASP A 373 -21.78 2.44 21.07
C ASP A 373 -20.37 3.06 21.02
N PRO A 374 -19.48 2.59 20.12
CA PRO A 374 -18.09 3.04 20.05
C PRO A 374 -17.98 4.53 19.68
N ARG A 375 -19.01 5.09 19.04
CA ARG A 375 -19.06 6.51 18.70
C ARG A 375 -19.21 7.40 19.93
N LYS A 376 -19.94 6.94 20.96
CA LYS A 376 -20.09 7.64 22.24
C LYS A 376 -19.00 7.27 23.25
N ASN A 377 -18.65 5.99 23.32
CA ASN A 377 -17.80 5.44 24.38
C ASN A 377 -16.31 5.37 23.99
N GLY A 378 -16.00 5.48 22.70
CA GLY A 378 -14.66 5.24 22.14
C GLY A 378 -14.31 3.76 22.04
N PHE A 379 -13.10 3.49 21.53
CA PHE A 379 -12.49 2.17 21.51
C PHE A 379 -11.41 2.08 22.59
N ALA A 380 -11.14 0.87 23.11
CA ALA A 380 -10.00 0.63 23.98
C ALA A 380 -8.69 0.71 23.17
N ASP A 381 -8.67 0.04 22.01
CA ASP A 381 -7.46 -0.20 21.22
C ASP A 381 -7.40 0.61 19.91
N GLY A 382 -8.11 1.74 19.86
CA GLY A 382 -8.07 2.65 18.72
C GLY A 382 -8.79 3.98 18.94
N VAL A 383 -8.78 4.82 17.90
CA VAL A 383 -9.39 6.15 17.85
C VAL A 383 -9.96 6.38 16.46
N ILE A 384 -11.19 6.89 16.39
CA ILE A 384 -11.84 7.33 15.15
C ILE A 384 -12.07 8.84 15.19
N SER A 385 -11.67 9.52 14.12
CA SER A 385 -11.92 10.94 13.89
C SER A 385 -13.35 11.14 13.37
N TRP A 386 -14.35 11.06 14.27
CA TRP A 386 -15.77 11.15 13.88
C TRP A 386 -16.13 12.41 13.07
N GLY A 387 -15.47 13.54 13.33
CA GLY A 387 -15.66 14.75 12.53
C GLY A 387 -15.18 14.63 11.07
N VAL A 388 -14.25 13.73 10.76
CA VAL A 388 -13.82 13.39 9.38
C VAL A 388 -14.86 12.45 8.75
N VAL A 389 -15.25 11.40 9.46
CA VAL A 389 -16.34 10.47 9.09
C VAL A 389 -17.60 11.23 8.67
N ASP A 390 -18.02 12.21 9.47
CA ASP A 390 -19.22 13.01 9.22
C ASP A 390 -19.08 13.91 7.98
N ARG A 391 -17.90 14.49 7.74
CA ARG A 391 -17.63 15.29 6.52
C ARG A 391 -17.70 14.44 5.27
N LEU A 392 -17.06 13.27 5.27
CA LEU A 392 -17.10 12.34 4.13
C LEU A 392 -18.53 11.84 3.87
N ASN A 393 -19.27 11.53 4.93
CA ASN A 393 -20.64 11.04 4.83
C ASN A 393 -21.69 12.11 4.49
N ALA A 394 -21.33 13.40 4.50
CA ALA A 394 -22.21 14.47 4.06
C ALA A 394 -22.57 14.38 2.56
N SER A 395 -21.73 13.74 1.75
CA SER A 395 -22.01 13.39 0.34
C SER A 395 -22.52 11.95 0.16
N GLY A 396 -22.81 11.23 1.25
CA GLY A 396 -23.21 9.83 1.25
C GLY A 396 -24.69 9.60 0.88
N GLY A 397 -24.95 8.52 0.15
CA GLY A 397 -26.28 8.09 -0.27
C GLY A 397 -27.06 7.32 0.80
N SER A 398 -28.01 6.48 0.38
CA SER A 398 -28.91 5.73 1.27
C SER A 398 -28.25 4.50 1.92
N SER A 399 -27.31 3.83 1.25
CA SER A 399 -26.64 2.64 1.77
C SER A 399 -25.51 3.05 2.71
N ILE A 400 -25.77 3.06 4.02
CA ILE A 400 -24.85 3.54 5.06
C ILE A 400 -23.49 2.83 4.99
N ALA A 401 -23.48 1.51 4.80
CA ALA A 401 -22.27 0.71 4.71
C ALA A 401 -21.39 1.10 3.50
N GLN A 402 -21.97 1.59 2.42
CA GLN A 402 -21.24 2.00 1.20
C GLN A 402 -21.04 3.53 1.12
N ARG A 403 -21.36 4.30 2.17
CA ARG A 403 -21.10 5.75 2.13
C ARG A 403 -19.59 6.02 2.10
N PRO A 404 -19.13 7.13 1.51
CA PRO A 404 -17.69 7.33 1.33
C PRO A 404 -16.88 7.52 2.62
N GLY A 405 -17.53 7.80 3.75
CA GLY A 405 -16.93 7.77 5.08
C GLY A 405 -17.39 6.56 5.90
N HIS A 406 -17.66 5.42 5.25
CA HIS A 406 -17.90 4.18 5.99
C HIS A 406 -16.65 3.77 6.77
N LEU A 407 -16.87 2.90 7.73
CA LEU A 407 -15.84 2.31 8.56
C LEU A 407 -15.97 0.78 8.50
N GLY A 408 -15.17 0.10 9.29
CA GLY A 408 -15.20 -1.33 9.46
C GLY A 408 -16.34 -1.85 10.34
N CYS A 409 -16.22 -3.11 10.72
CA CYS A 409 -17.16 -3.84 11.55
C CYS A 409 -17.44 -3.12 12.87
N ASN A 410 -18.71 -2.77 13.11
CA ASN A 410 -19.13 -1.93 14.24
C ASN A 410 -18.30 -0.63 14.37
N SER A 411 -18.05 0.02 13.24
CA SER A 411 -17.29 1.28 13.13
C SER A 411 -15.83 1.21 13.61
N ARG A 412 -15.20 0.03 13.65
CA ARG A 412 -13.74 -0.10 13.79
C ARG A 412 -13.02 0.61 12.65
N LEU A 413 -11.76 0.98 12.85
CA LEU A 413 -10.98 1.63 11.79
C LEU A 413 -10.84 0.69 10.58
N ASN A 414 -11.25 1.24 9.44
CA ASN A 414 -11.04 0.74 8.09
C ASN A 414 -11.24 1.94 7.16
N GLY A 415 -10.61 1.94 5.99
CA GLY A 415 -10.73 3.02 5.04
C GLY A 415 -11.90 2.89 4.06
N PRO A 416 -12.22 3.95 3.31
CA PRO A 416 -13.22 3.93 2.24
C PRO A 416 -12.92 2.95 1.09
N ALA A 417 -11.68 2.45 0.98
CA ALA A 417 -11.32 1.42 0.01
C ALA A 417 -11.55 -0.01 0.54
N ASP A 418 -11.84 -0.19 1.84
CA ASP A 418 -11.76 -1.47 2.54
C ASP A 418 -13.15 -2.10 2.78
N ASN A 419 -13.19 -3.33 3.30
CA ASN A 419 -14.44 -4.09 3.44
C ASN A 419 -15.15 -3.79 4.77
N VAL A 420 -16.46 -3.56 4.73
CA VAL A 420 -17.27 -3.15 5.89
C VAL A 420 -17.39 -4.21 7.00
N ALA A 421 -17.13 -5.49 6.70
CA ALA A 421 -17.17 -6.59 7.66
C ALA A 421 -15.82 -6.82 8.38
N SER A 422 -14.90 -5.86 8.30
CA SER A 422 -13.53 -6.01 8.79
C SER A 422 -13.00 -4.77 9.51
N SER A 423 -11.74 -4.80 9.93
CA SER A 423 -10.93 -3.68 10.39
C SER A 423 -9.53 -3.82 9.78
N CYS A 424 -8.69 -2.79 9.88
CA CYS A 424 -7.30 -2.90 9.39
C CYS A 424 -6.58 -4.10 10.04
N THR A 425 -6.69 -4.28 11.36
CA THR A 425 -6.04 -5.42 12.04
C THR A 425 -6.72 -6.75 11.76
N SER A 426 -8.06 -6.84 11.63
CA SER A 426 -8.73 -8.12 11.32
C SER A 426 -8.33 -8.65 9.95
N CYS A 427 -8.18 -7.76 8.96
CA CYS A 427 -7.64 -8.09 7.65
C CYS A 427 -6.18 -8.51 7.76
N HIS A 428 -5.34 -7.63 8.31
CA HIS A 428 -3.89 -7.79 8.22
C HIS A 428 -3.33 -8.91 9.11
N GLN A 429 -3.97 -9.28 10.23
CA GLN A 429 -3.45 -10.36 11.08
C GLN A 429 -3.47 -11.75 10.42
N THR A 430 -4.18 -11.90 9.29
CA THR A 430 -4.20 -13.13 8.47
C THR A 430 -2.92 -13.31 7.66
N ALA A 431 -2.08 -12.27 7.55
CA ALA A 431 -0.88 -12.24 6.73
C ALA A 431 0.10 -13.39 7.04
N SER A 432 0.21 -14.32 6.10
CA SER A 432 0.94 -15.58 6.27
C SER A 432 1.69 -15.97 4.99
N VAL A 433 2.75 -16.76 5.15
CA VAL A 433 3.46 -17.41 4.05
C VAL A 433 2.54 -18.48 3.44
N PRO A 434 2.38 -18.54 2.10
CA PRO A 434 1.63 -19.60 1.45
C PRO A 434 2.18 -20.98 1.78
N ASP A 435 1.30 -21.95 1.98
CA ASP A 435 1.66 -23.35 2.18
C ASP A 435 2.11 -24.04 0.88
N ALA A 436 2.44 -25.33 0.94
CA ALA A 436 2.92 -26.08 -0.22
C ALA A 436 1.90 -26.21 -1.37
N ASN A 437 0.62 -25.90 -1.11
CA ASN A 437 -0.45 -25.84 -2.11
C ASN A 437 -0.70 -24.41 -2.64
N GLY A 438 0.04 -23.41 -2.14
CA GLY A 438 -0.19 -21.99 -2.42
C GLY A 438 -1.29 -21.36 -1.56
N PHE A 439 -1.80 -22.05 -0.53
CA PHE A 439 -2.91 -21.57 0.28
C PHE A 439 -2.44 -20.65 1.42
N THR A 440 -3.18 -19.57 1.66
CA THR A 440 -3.04 -18.65 2.81
C THR A 440 -4.40 -18.45 3.47
N PRO A 441 -4.49 -18.04 4.74
CA PRO A 441 -5.79 -17.70 5.34
C PRO A 441 -6.46 -16.59 4.52
N PRO A 442 -7.78 -16.68 4.24
CA PRO A 442 -8.49 -15.63 3.56
C PRO A 442 -8.59 -14.40 4.47
N LEU A 443 -8.32 -13.23 3.90
CA LEU A 443 -8.32 -11.93 4.60
C LEU A 443 -9.60 -11.71 5.42
N LEU A 444 -10.71 -12.22 4.89
CA LEU A 444 -12.01 -12.29 5.53
C LEU A 444 -12.57 -13.70 5.34
N SER A 445 -13.18 -14.23 6.39
CA SER A 445 -13.96 -15.47 6.35
C SER A 445 -15.02 -15.48 5.24
N GLN A 446 -15.65 -14.34 4.92
CA GLN A 446 -16.66 -14.25 3.85
C GLN A 446 -16.13 -14.58 2.45
N PHE A 447 -14.81 -14.55 2.23
CA PHE A 447 -14.18 -14.99 0.99
C PHE A 447 -13.95 -16.51 0.93
N GLY A 448 -14.02 -17.20 2.07
CA GLY A 448 -14.01 -18.66 2.12
C GLY A 448 -15.42 -19.24 1.94
N SER A 449 -15.69 -19.89 0.82
CA SER A 449 -17.00 -20.45 0.45
C SER A 449 -17.61 -21.43 1.48
N ASN A 450 -16.78 -22.04 2.33
CA ASN A 450 -17.19 -22.98 3.38
C ASN A 450 -17.06 -22.44 4.81
N LEU A 451 -16.83 -21.13 4.99
CA LEU A 451 -16.66 -20.51 6.29
C LEU A 451 -17.93 -19.79 6.76
N THR A 452 -18.14 -19.74 8.07
CA THR A 452 -19.10 -18.81 8.69
C THR A 452 -18.62 -17.38 8.46
N PRO A 453 -19.46 -16.43 8.02
CA PRO A 453 -19.04 -15.04 7.88
C PRO A 453 -18.83 -14.38 9.25
N GLN A 454 -17.73 -13.64 9.38
CA GLN A 454 -17.46 -12.69 10.45
C GLN A 454 -18.35 -11.43 10.34
N CYS A 455 -18.39 -10.63 11.40
CA CYS A 455 -19.18 -9.42 11.53
C CYS A 455 -20.67 -9.60 11.19
N ALA A 456 -21.21 -10.80 11.40
CA ALA A 456 -22.59 -11.10 11.07
C ALA A 456 -23.54 -10.18 11.84
N ALA A 457 -24.61 -9.72 11.17
CA ALA A 457 -25.64 -8.94 11.83
C ALA A 457 -26.33 -9.76 12.96
N PRO A 458 -26.85 -9.13 14.03
CA PRO A 458 -27.49 -9.84 15.14
C PRO A 458 -28.67 -10.76 14.75
N ASN A 459 -29.29 -10.49 13.60
CA ASN A 459 -30.39 -11.25 13.01
C ASN A 459 -29.97 -12.10 11.80
N ALA A 460 -28.67 -12.32 11.58
CA ALA A 460 -28.17 -13.14 10.47
C ALA A 460 -28.71 -14.58 10.55
N PRO A 461 -29.20 -15.17 9.44
CA PRO A 461 -29.76 -16.52 9.45
C PRO A 461 -28.72 -17.57 9.88
N VAL A 462 -29.08 -18.44 10.83
CA VAL A 462 -28.22 -19.53 11.33
C VAL A 462 -27.75 -20.46 10.20
N SER A 463 -28.48 -20.57 9.08
CA SER A 463 -28.07 -21.30 7.87
C SER A 463 -26.81 -20.76 7.18
N GLN A 464 -26.37 -19.55 7.50
CA GLN A 464 -25.08 -19.00 7.06
C GLN A 464 -23.90 -19.52 7.89
N GLN A 465 -24.13 -20.10 9.07
CA GLN A 465 -23.09 -20.77 9.85
C GLN A 465 -22.67 -22.07 9.15
N LYS A 466 -21.35 -22.30 9.05
CA LYS A 466 -20.72 -23.45 8.41
C LYS A 466 -19.77 -24.14 9.38
N GLY A 467 -19.42 -25.40 9.13
CA GLY A 467 -18.41 -26.14 9.89
C GLY A 467 -18.67 -26.26 11.40
N ASN A 468 -19.92 -26.12 11.87
CA ASN A 468 -20.29 -26.01 13.28
C ASN A 468 -19.63 -24.83 14.03
N VAL A 469 -19.25 -23.77 13.30
CA VAL A 469 -18.70 -22.51 13.84
C VAL A 469 -19.80 -21.46 13.91
N THR A 470 -20.12 -20.98 15.11
CA THR A 470 -21.04 -19.85 15.29
C THR A 470 -20.41 -18.52 14.86
N PHE A 471 -21.23 -17.51 14.55
CA PHE A 471 -20.76 -16.17 14.21
C PHE A 471 -19.84 -15.58 15.30
N ALA A 472 -20.21 -15.71 16.58
CA ALA A 472 -19.40 -15.22 17.70
C ALA A 472 -18.04 -15.93 17.82
N GLN A 473 -17.95 -17.21 17.47
CA GLN A 473 -16.66 -17.92 17.45
C GLN A 473 -15.80 -17.48 16.26
N MET A 474 -16.38 -17.24 15.08
CA MET A 474 -15.64 -16.67 13.94
C MET A 474 -15.15 -15.24 14.26
N ASP A 475 -16.00 -14.43 14.91
CA ASP A 475 -15.64 -13.09 15.37
C ASP A 475 -14.53 -13.13 16.43
N SER A 476 -14.51 -14.13 17.31
CA SER A 476 -13.48 -14.26 18.34
C SER A 476 -12.07 -14.51 17.80
N ILE A 477 -11.95 -15.00 16.56
CA ILE A 477 -10.64 -15.20 15.88
C ILE A 477 -10.32 -14.05 14.93
N TYR A 478 -11.27 -13.61 14.09
CA TYR A 478 -11.03 -12.50 13.15
C TYR A 478 -10.91 -11.13 13.83
N PHE A 479 -11.57 -10.92 14.98
CA PHE A 479 -11.40 -9.72 15.81
C PHE A 479 -10.59 -9.98 17.08
N ALA A 480 -9.75 -11.02 17.09
CA ALA A 480 -8.72 -11.19 18.10
C ALA A 480 -7.71 -10.02 18.08
N ASN A 481 -7.11 -9.73 19.23
CA ASN A 481 -5.90 -8.91 19.31
C ASN A 481 -4.68 -9.75 18.95
N GLY A 482 -4.42 -9.90 17.64
CA GLY A 482 -3.19 -10.52 17.14
C GLY A 482 -1.93 -9.76 17.59
N LYS A 483 -0.81 -10.48 17.73
CA LYS A 483 0.49 -9.93 18.08
C LYS A 483 1.47 -10.05 16.91
N CYS A 484 2.36 -9.06 16.76
CA CYS A 484 3.44 -9.07 15.79
C CYS A 484 4.21 -10.40 15.81
N ALA A 485 4.70 -10.82 14.65
CA ALA A 485 5.47 -12.05 14.46
C ALA A 485 4.81 -13.33 15.04
N SER A 486 3.48 -13.36 15.16
CA SER A 486 2.72 -14.49 15.69
C SER A 486 1.78 -15.06 14.61
N PRO A 487 1.47 -16.37 14.63
CA PRO A 487 0.56 -16.98 13.65
C PRO A 487 -0.83 -16.35 13.69
N PHE A 488 -1.54 -16.36 12.57
CA PHE A 488 -2.98 -16.16 12.59
C PHE A 488 -3.63 -17.30 13.39
N GLN A 489 -4.51 -16.95 14.34
CA GLN A 489 -5.27 -17.92 15.10
C GLN A 489 -6.48 -18.35 14.26
N ASP A 490 -6.49 -19.63 13.87
CA ASP A 490 -7.51 -20.22 13.00
C ASP A 490 -8.24 -21.42 13.62
N LYS A 491 -8.17 -21.58 14.95
CA LYS A 491 -8.64 -22.79 15.66
C LYS A 491 -9.75 -22.50 16.66
N ILE A 492 -10.92 -23.08 16.41
CA ILE A 492 -12.05 -23.06 17.34
C ILE A 492 -12.15 -24.43 18.00
N ASN A 493 -12.13 -24.47 19.34
CA ASN A 493 -12.10 -25.71 20.13
C ASN A 493 -10.96 -26.69 19.71
N GLY A 494 -9.83 -26.14 19.27
CA GLY A 494 -8.67 -26.91 18.79
C GLY A 494 -8.74 -27.36 17.32
N VAL A 495 -9.85 -27.13 16.62
CA VAL A 495 -10.05 -27.52 15.21
C VAL A 495 -9.82 -26.33 14.29
N CYS A 496 -8.97 -26.49 13.26
CA CYS A 496 -8.73 -25.47 12.24
C CYS A 496 -10.02 -25.23 11.42
N ILE A 497 -10.41 -23.95 11.26
CA ILE A 497 -11.62 -23.56 10.53
C ILE A 497 -11.54 -23.84 9.02
N PHE A 498 -10.34 -23.97 8.46
CA PHE A 498 -10.13 -24.23 7.03
C PHE A 498 -10.19 -25.71 6.69
N GLY A 499 -9.96 -26.60 7.66
CA GLY A 499 -10.01 -28.05 7.50
C GLY A 499 -8.84 -28.79 8.16
N PRO A 500 -8.82 -30.13 8.11
CA PRO A 500 -7.71 -30.92 8.63
C PRO A 500 -6.45 -30.73 7.79
N ASN A 501 -5.28 -30.79 8.44
CA ASN A 501 -3.95 -30.68 7.81
C ASN A 501 -3.67 -29.34 7.10
N ILE A 502 -4.35 -28.27 7.50
CA ILE A 502 -4.07 -26.90 7.07
C ILE A 502 -3.43 -26.15 8.25
N PRO A 503 -2.34 -25.37 8.03
CA PRO A 503 -1.57 -25.26 6.78
C PRO A 503 -0.75 -26.52 6.46
N ASN A 504 -0.50 -26.77 5.17
CA ASN A 504 0.32 -27.87 4.68
C ASN A 504 1.75 -27.41 4.33
N TYR A 505 2.61 -27.26 5.33
CA TYR A 505 4.04 -26.97 5.13
C TYR A 505 4.89 -28.25 5.12
N GLU A 506 5.99 -28.26 4.35
CA GLU A 506 6.97 -29.38 4.35
C GLU A 506 7.54 -29.67 5.74
N SER A 507 7.68 -28.63 6.57
CA SER A 507 8.10 -28.71 7.97
C SER A 507 7.08 -29.42 8.89
N LYS A 508 5.89 -29.75 8.39
CA LYS A 508 4.74 -30.29 9.14
C LYS A 508 4.23 -29.37 10.26
N ARG A 509 4.60 -28.09 10.21
CA ARG A 509 4.13 -27.06 11.15
C ARG A 509 2.62 -26.88 11.00
N SER A 510 1.88 -27.08 12.08
CA SER A 510 0.41 -27.01 12.12
C SER A 510 -0.14 -25.62 12.47
N GLU A 511 0.64 -24.58 12.20
CA GLU A 511 0.33 -23.18 12.46
C GLU A 511 0.88 -22.32 11.33
N TRP A 512 0.17 -21.26 10.99
CA TRP A 512 0.56 -20.33 9.94
C TRP A 512 1.92 -19.66 10.23
N ILE A 513 2.77 -19.59 9.21
CA ILE A 513 4.03 -18.86 9.28
C ILE A 513 3.71 -17.39 9.03
N SER A 514 3.81 -16.57 10.07
CA SER A 514 3.43 -15.15 10.02
C SER A 514 4.35 -14.34 9.11
N THR A 515 3.77 -13.46 8.29
CA THR A 515 4.51 -12.38 7.58
C THR A 515 4.42 -11.04 8.32
N ASP A 516 4.11 -11.07 9.62
CA ASP A 516 4.03 -9.92 10.53
C ASP A 516 3.14 -8.80 9.98
N PHE A 517 1.85 -9.13 9.79
CA PHE A 517 0.80 -8.26 9.24
C PHE A 517 1.00 -7.76 7.79
N SER A 518 2.07 -8.21 7.09
CA SER A 518 2.35 -7.78 5.72
C SER A 518 1.58 -8.58 4.66
N LEU A 519 0.36 -8.12 4.36
CA LEU A 519 -0.45 -8.67 3.25
C LEU A 519 0.25 -8.55 1.89
N GLN A 520 1.03 -7.49 1.65
CA GLN A 520 1.81 -7.36 0.42
C GLN A 520 2.88 -8.45 0.31
N LEU A 521 3.59 -8.76 1.40
CA LEU A 521 4.58 -9.83 1.41
C LEU A 521 3.92 -11.20 1.18
N SER A 522 2.78 -11.43 1.81
CA SER A 522 1.97 -12.64 1.63
C SER A 522 1.57 -12.83 0.16
N GLY A 523 0.95 -11.81 -0.46
CA GLY A 523 0.53 -11.86 -1.87
C GLY A 523 1.69 -11.91 -2.87
N ALA A 524 2.84 -11.31 -2.55
CA ALA A 524 4.06 -11.43 -3.35
C ALA A 524 4.65 -12.85 -3.30
N LEU A 525 4.65 -13.50 -2.14
CA LEU A 525 5.06 -14.90 -1.99
C LEU A 525 4.11 -15.86 -2.73
N VAL A 526 2.79 -15.61 -2.71
CA VAL A 526 1.81 -16.36 -3.51
C VAL A 526 2.14 -16.23 -5.00
N SER A 527 2.31 -15.00 -5.49
CA SER A 527 2.64 -14.70 -6.90
C SER A 527 3.98 -15.32 -7.33
N TRP A 528 4.97 -15.31 -6.44
CA TRP A 528 6.27 -15.95 -6.66
C TRP A 528 6.17 -17.48 -6.75
N ASN A 529 5.47 -18.12 -5.81
CA ASN A 529 5.29 -19.58 -5.81
C ASN A 529 4.57 -20.05 -7.09
N GLU A 530 3.58 -19.29 -7.55
CA GLU A 530 2.88 -19.61 -8.78
C GLU A 530 3.79 -19.46 -10.02
N TRP A 531 4.56 -18.37 -10.11
CA TRP A 531 5.55 -18.17 -11.16
C TRP A 531 6.64 -19.26 -11.17
N GLN A 532 7.10 -19.71 -10.00
CA GLN A 532 8.04 -20.84 -9.88
C GLN A 532 7.44 -22.16 -10.40
N GLY A 533 6.20 -22.47 -10.03
CA GLY A 533 5.48 -23.63 -10.56
C GLY A 533 5.31 -23.55 -12.08
N ASP A 534 5.06 -22.35 -12.60
CA ASP A 534 4.93 -22.11 -14.02
C ASP A 534 6.26 -22.26 -14.78
N LEU A 535 7.36 -21.69 -14.29
CA LEU A 535 8.71 -21.90 -14.82
C LEU A 535 9.10 -23.38 -14.86
N LYS A 536 8.82 -24.11 -13.78
CA LYS A 536 9.12 -25.54 -13.71
C LYS A 536 8.38 -26.32 -14.80
N ALA A 537 7.11 -25.99 -15.05
CA ALA A 537 6.34 -26.58 -16.14
C ALA A 537 6.91 -26.24 -17.54
N ASP A 538 7.45 -25.02 -17.75
CA ASP A 538 8.14 -24.67 -19.01
C ASP A 538 9.42 -25.50 -19.21
N GLN A 539 10.20 -25.69 -18.14
CA GLN A 539 11.44 -26.49 -18.17
C GLN A 539 11.14 -27.96 -18.50
N ASP A 540 10.12 -28.55 -17.87
CA ASP A 540 9.72 -29.94 -18.10
C ASP A 540 9.14 -30.14 -19.51
N ALA A 541 8.36 -29.18 -20.02
CA ALA A 541 7.86 -29.20 -21.39
C ALA A 541 8.98 -29.14 -22.44
N LYS A 542 10.03 -28.33 -22.20
CA LYS A 542 11.23 -28.26 -23.06
C LYS A 542 12.00 -29.59 -23.03
N ALA A 543 12.23 -30.15 -21.84
CA ALA A 543 13.00 -31.39 -21.66
C ALA A 543 12.35 -32.59 -22.35
N GLN A 544 11.01 -32.68 -22.37
CA GLN A 544 10.28 -33.80 -22.95
C GLN A 544 10.26 -33.84 -24.50
N LYS A 545 10.58 -32.73 -25.20
CA LYS A 545 10.20 -32.57 -26.62
C LYS A 545 11.33 -32.24 -27.62
N GLY A 546 12.59 -32.40 -27.24
CA GLY A 546 13.69 -32.48 -28.22
C GLY A 546 13.89 -31.26 -29.14
N GLY A 547 13.58 -30.06 -28.67
CA GLY A 547 14.02 -28.81 -29.31
C GLY A 547 13.16 -28.24 -30.46
N LEU A 548 11.95 -28.77 -30.70
CA LEU A 548 10.99 -28.15 -31.64
C LEU A 548 9.85 -27.41 -30.92
N GLU A 549 9.48 -26.25 -31.48
CA GLU A 549 8.59 -25.26 -30.88
C GLU A 549 7.14 -25.76 -30.66
N SER A 550 6.87 -26.42 -29.53
CA SER A 550 5.50 -26.55 -29.02
C SER A 550 5.27 -25.50 -27.94
N MET A 551 4.38 -24.54 -28.20
CA MET A 551 3.95 -23.56 -27.19
C MET A 551 3.45 -24.29 -25.93
N ALA A 552 3.85 -23.78 -24.75
CA ALA A 552 3.30 -24.25 -23.49
C ALA A 552 1.77 -24.04 -23.48
N SER A 553 1.04 -24.94 -22.82
CA SER A 553 -0.41 -24.80 -22.67
C SER A 553 -0.75 -23.46 -22.02
N PRO A 554 -1.78 -22.73 -22.49
CA PRO A 554 -2.19 -21.47 -21.88
C PRO A 554 -2.42 -21.60 -20.37
N ARG A 555 -1.73 -20.76 -19.59
CA ARG A 555 -1.73 -20.77 -18.11
C ARG A 555 -2.94 -20.02 -17.56
N VAL A 556 -3.44 -20.40 -16.39
CA VAL A 556 -4.51 -19.69 -15.66
C VAL A 556 -3.92 -19.26 -14.32
N PHE A 557 -4.17 -18.02 -13.85
CA PHE A 557 -3.77 -17.63 -12.51
C PHE A 557 -4.50 -18.52 -11.50
N ARG A 558 -3.79 -19.28 -10.68
CA ARG A 558 -4.37 -20.35 -9.84
C ARG A 558 -4.70 -19.89 -8.43
N ALA A 559 -3.93 -18.95 -7.90
CA ALA A 559 -4.26 -18.31 -6.64
C ALA A 559 -5.55 -17.49 -6.81
N GLU A 560 -6.63 -17.91 -6.16
CA GLU A 560 -7.85 -17.10 -6.09
C GLU A 560 -7.56 -15.85 -5.25
N VAL A 561 -7.25 -14.73 -5.91
CA VAL A 561 -7.29 -13.41 -5.27
C VAL A 561 -8.71 -13.20 -4.78
N PRO A 562 -8.95 -12.85 -3.50
CA PRO A 562 -10.30 -12.75 -2.98
C PRO A 562 -11.14 -11.71 -3.73
N GLU A 563 -12.09 -12.16 -4.55
CA GLU A 563 -13.07 -11.28 -5.18
C GLU A 563 -14.08 -10.83 -4.11
N ARG A 564 -14.26 -9.51 -3.98
CA ARG A 564 -15.32 -8.94 -3.14
C ARG A 564 -16.68 -9.23 -3.77
N GLY A 565 -17.39 -10.21 -3.21
CA GLY A 565 -18.83 -10.44 -3.46
C GLY A 565 -19.72 -9.42 -2.75
N GLU A 566 -19.45 -8.12 -2.95
CA GLU A 566 -20.19 -6.97 -2.40
C GLU A 566 -21.23 -6.41 -3.39
#